data_AF-A0A1H7YCY8-F1
#
_entry.id   AF-A0A1H7YCY8-F1
#
_cell.length_a   1.000
_cell.length_b   1.000
_cell.length_c   1.000
_cell.angle_alpha   90.00
_cell.angle_beta   90.00
_cell.angle_gamma   90.00
#
_symmetry.space_group_name_H-M   'P 1'
#
loop_
_entity.id
_entity.type
_entity.pdbx_description
1 polymer ?
#
loop_
_entity_poly.entity_id
_entity_poly.type
_entity_poly.pdbx_seq_one_letter_code
_entity_poly.pdbx_strand_id
1 'polypeptide(L)'
;MRRLYWLDMHNLAGIVQRTADAALAAAPGMDISFIDFPGNPFSSPHHYMTSMRGNSPLTARLLTPMMIDAQTGEPCARHALPGT
;
A
#
# COMPACT_ATOMS: atom_id res chain seq x y z
N MET A 1 -18.47 -25.21 13.43
CA MET A 1 -17.97 -24.30 12.38
C MET A 1 -17.19 -23.16 13.04
N ARG A 2 -15.84 -23.22 13.09
CA ARG A 2 -15.00 -22.17 13.73
C ARG A 2 -13.56 -22.08 13.20
N ARG A 3 -13.26 -22.78 12.10
CA ARG A 3 -11.91 -22.95 11.54
C ARG A 3 -11.59 -21.99 10.38
N LEU A 4 -12.61 -21.46 9.69
CA LEU A 4 -12.41 -20.50 8.59
C LEU A 4 -11.92 -19.13 9.07
N TYR A 5 -12.51 -18.58 10.14
CA TYR A 5 -12.22 -17.22 10.64
C TYR A 5 -10.74 -16.96 10.96
N TRP A 6 -10.04 -17.95 11.51
CA TRP A 6 -8.63 -17.81 11.87
C TRP A 6 -7.71 -17.85 10.64
N LEU A 7 -8.03 -18.66 9.63
CA LEU A 7 -7.23 -18.70 8.40
C LEU A 7 -7.32 -17.38 7.65
N ASP A 8 -8.53 -16.81 7.57
CA ASP A 8 -8.79 -15.55 6.88
C ASP A 8 -8.07 -14.37 7.54
N MET A 9 -8.09 -14.27 8.88
CA MET A 9 -7.37 -13.21 9.60
C MET A 9 -5.85 -13.27 9.42
N HIS A 10 -5.25 -14.46 9.46
CA HIS A 10 -3.81 -14.61 9.19
C HIS A 10 -3.47 -14.26 7.74
N ASN A 11 -4.37 -14.58 6.81
CA ASN A 11 -4.19 -14.23 5.40
C ASN A 11 -4.29 -12.70 5.19
N LEU A 12 -5.22 -12.04 5.88
CA LEU A 12 -5.38 -10.58 5.88
C LEU A 12 -4.17 -9.86 6.49
N ALA A 13 -3.66 -10.32 7.63
CA ALA A 13 -2.44 -9.77 8.22
C ALA A 13 -1.23 -9.99 7.28
N GLY A 14 -1.14 -11.17 6.67
CA GLY A 14 -0.08 -11.51 5.73
C GLY A 14 -0.08 -10.65 4.46
N ILE A 15 -1.26 -10.35 3.89
CA ILE A 15 -1.32 -9.51 2.68
C ILE A 15 -1.05 -8.04 3.00
N VAL A 16 -1.52 -7.51 4.14
CA VAL A 16 -1.21 -6.12 4.54
C VAL A 16 0.28 -5.95 4.78
N GLN A 17 0.95 -6.93 5.40
CA GLN A 17 2.41 -6.89 5.58
C GLN A 17 3.13 -6.90 4.23
N ARG A 18 2.74 -7.80 3.31
CA ARG A 18 3.33 -7.83 1.95
C ARG A 18 3.13 -6.52 1.20
N THR A 19 1.95 -5.91 1.30
CA THR A 19 1.66 -4.60 0.73
C THR A 19 2.58 -3.53 1.32
N ALA A 20 2.78 -3.51 2.64
CA ALA A 20 3.68 -2.57 3.29
C ALA A 20 5.15 -2.75 2.84
N ASP A 21 5.62 -4.00 2.80
CA ASP A 21 6.99 -4.33 2.41
C ASP A 21 7.25 -3.91 0.94
N ALA A 22 6.30 -4.19 0.04
CA ALA A 22 6.38 -3.80 -1.36
C ALA A 22 6.39 -2.26 -1.54
N ALA A 23 5.55 -1.54 -0.80
CA ALA A 23 5.50 -0.08 -0.84
C ALA A 23 6.83 0.56 -0.40
N LEU A 24 7.40 0.07 0.71
CA LEU A 24 8.67 0.56 1.23
C LEU A 24 9.84 0.23 0.30
N ALA A 25 9.84 -0.96 -0.31
CA ALA A 25 10.85 -1.35 -1.28
C ALA A 25 10.80 -0.49 -2.56
N ALA A 26 9.60 -0.13 -3.01
CA ALA A 26 9.38 0.68 -4.21
C ALA A 26 9.65 2.18 -4.01
N ALA A 27 9.67 2.67 -2.77
CA ALA A 27 9.87 4.08 -2.44
C ALA A 27 10.89 4.30 -1.31
N PRO A 28 12.20 4.06 -1.57
CA PRO A 28 13.25 4.33 -0.58
C PRO A 28 13.24 5.80 -0.10
N GLY A 29 13.42 6.00 1.21
CA GLY A 29 13.40 7.34 1.81
C GLY A 29 11.98 7.91 2.03
N MET A 30 10.95 7.08 1.88
CA MET A 30 9.57 7.43 2.20
C MET A 30 9.01 6.52 3.30
N ASP A 31 8.05 7.05 4.05
CA ASP A 31 7.28 6.32 5.06
C ASP A 31 5.84 6.11 4.59
N ILE A 32 5.25 4.99 4.97
CA ILE A 32 3.81 4.73 4.78
C ILE A 32 3.02 5.66 5.71
N SER A 33 2.08 6.42 5.14
CA SER A 33 1.13 7.25 5.90
C SER A 33 -0.20 6.53 6.10
N PHE A 34 -0.70 5.87 5.05
CA PHE A 34 -1.98 5.16 5.09
C PHE A 34 -2.03 4.02 4.07
N ILE A 35 -2.79 2.97 4.37
CA ILE A 35 -3.12 1.86 3.47
C ILE A 35 -4.63 1.73 3.38
N ASP A 36 -5.17 2.02 2.20
CA ASP A 36 -6.55 1.86 1.81
C ASP A 36 -6.81 0.45 1.28
N PHE A 37 -7.80 -0.24 1.86
CA PHE A 37 -8.18 -1.59 1.44
C PHE A 37 -8.92 -1.58 0.09
N PRO A 38 -8.88 -2.69 -0.67
CA PRO A 38 -9.56 -2.79 -1.96
C PRO A 38 -11.08 -2.57 -1.87
N GLY A 39 -11.66 -2.04 -2.95
CA GLY A 39 -13.11 -1.88 -3.09
C GLY A 39 -13.69 -0.62 -2.45
N ASN A 40 -12.90 0.45 -2.35
CA ASN A 40 -13.35 1.75 -1.85
C ASN A 40 -13.33 2.82 -2.96
N PRO A 41 -13.85 4.04 -2.74
CA PRO A 41 -13.92 5.08 -3.79
C PRO A 41 -12.57 5.51 -4.39
N PHE A 42 -11.46 5.22 -3.72
CA PHE A 42 -10.09 5.58 -4.10
C PHE A 42 -9.25 4.37 -4.55
N SER A 43 -9.79 3.15 -4.49
CA SER A 43 -9.11 1.90 -4.86
C SER A 43 -10.02 0.97 -5.64
N SER A 44 -9.50 0.32 -6.68
CA SER A 44 -10.28 -0.72 -7.36
C SER A 44 -10.52 -1.92 -6.42
N PRO A 45 -11.41 -2.86 -6.77
CA PRO A 45 -11.56 -4.13 -6.04
C PRO A 45 -10.30 -4.99 -5.95
N HIS A 46 -9.29 -4.71 -6.78
CA HIS A 46 -8.07 -5.52 -6.93
C HIS A 46 -6.82 -4.86 -6.36
N HIS A 47 -6.90 -3.64 -5.82
CA HIS A 47 -5.70 -2.89 -5.44
C HIS A 47 -5.82 -2.36 -4.02
N TYR A 48 -4.74 -2.50 -3.25
CA TYR A 48 -4.47 -1.63 -2.13
C TYR A 48 -3.98 -0.29 -2.67
N MET A 49 -4.45 0.82 -2.10
CA MET A 49 -3.86 2.13 -2.33
C MET A 49 -3.04 2.51 -1.10
N THR A 50 -1.76 2.76 -1.29
CA THR A 50 -0.85 3.23 -0.24
C THR A 50 -0.53 4.69 -0.46
N SER A 51 -0.61 5.49 0.60
CA SER A 51 -0.16 6.89 0.57
C SER A 51 1.17 6.98 1.28
N MET A 52 2.21 7.35 0.53
CA MET A 52 3.59 7.49 1.02
C MET A 52 3.90 8.97 1.29
N ARG A 53 4.80 9.27 2.21
CA ARG A 53 5.35 10.63 2.41
C ARG A 53 6.87 10.57 2.53
N GLY A 54 7.58 11.60 2.08
CA GLY A 54 9.03 11.62 2.25
C GLY A 54 9.43 11.83 3.72
N ASN A 55 10.56 11.28 4.14
CA ASN A 55 11.02 11.28 5.54
C ASN A 55 11.76 12.56 6.00
N SER A 56 11.80 13.60 5.17
CA SER A 56 12.39 14.91 5.51
C SER A 56 11.33 15.98 5.80
N PRO A 57 11.63 17.05 6.56
CA PRO A 57 10.68 18.14 6.81
C PRO A 57 10.08 18.76 5.53
N LEU A 58 10.88 18.85 4.45
CA LEU A 58 10.46 19.40 3.18
C LEU A 58 9.40 18.53 2.49
N THR A 59 9.50 17.20 2.63
CA THR A 59 8.67 16.22 1.92
C THR A 59 7.61 15.56 2.78
N ALA A 60 7.62 15.77 4.11
CA ALA A 60 6.74 15.08 5.06
C ALA A 60 5.25 15.38 4.87
N ARG A 61 4.91 16.43 4.12
CA ARG A 61 3.52 16.82 3.82
C ARG A 61 3.11 16.51 2.38
N LEU A 62 4.01 15.92 1.57
CA LEU A 62 3.74 15.54 0.19
C LEU A 62 3.34 14.07 0.14
N LEU A 63 2.04 13.82 -0.03
CA LEU A 63 1.52 12.48 -0.21
C LEU A 63 1.73 12.02 -1.64
N THR A 64 2.38 10.87 -1.80
CA THR A 64 2.58 10.18 -3.07
C THR A 64 1.76 8.90 -3.04
N PRO A 65 0.66 8.81 -3.83
CA PRO A 65 -0.13 7.60 -3.90
C PRO A 65 0.62 6.51 -4.68
N MET A 66 0.44 5.25 -4.27
CA MET A 66 0.97 4.06 -4.92
C MET A 66 -0.05 2.93 -4.83
N MET A 67 -0.37 2.32 -5.96
CA MET A 67 -1.25 1.15 -6.01
C MET A 67 -0.45 -0.15 -5.93
N ILE A 68 -0.95 -1.11 -5.19
CA ILE A 68 -0.36 -2.45 -5.04
C ILE A 68 -1.43 -3.49 -5.34
N ASP A 69 -1.12 -4.44 -6.19
CA ASP A 69 -2.03 -5.54 -6.54
C ASP A 69 -2.31 -6.41 -5.31
N ALA A 70 -3.60 -6.64 -5.01
CA ALA A 70 -4.03 -7.30 -3.79
C ALA A 70 -3.84 -8.83 -3.81
N GLN A 71 -3.60 -9.43 -4.97
CA GLN A 71 -3.37 -10.87 -5.09
C GLN A 71 -1.88 -11.22 -5.01
N THR A 72 -1.05 -10.43 -5.68
CA THR A 72 0.39 -10.67 -5.85
C THR A 72 1.23 -9.88 -4.84
N GLY A 73 0.74 -8.73 -4.36
CA GLY A 73 1.52 -7.80 -3.55
C GLY A 73 2.52 -6.96 -4.36
N GLU A 74 2.44 -6.95 -5.69
CA GLU A 74 3.35 -6.20 -6.54
C GLU A 74 2.90 -4.73 -6.71
N PRO A 75 3.83 -3.76 -6.68
CA PRO A 75 3.51 -2.37 -7.01
C PRO A 75 3.08 -2.24 -8.47
N CYS A 76 1.91 -1.65 -8.71
CA CYS A 76 1.56 -1.20 -10.05
C CYS A 76 2.44 -0.01 -10.42
N ALA A 77 2.79 0.11 -11.70
CA ALA A 77 3.72 1.13 -12.20
C ALA A 77 3.48 2.51 -11.55
N ARG A 78 4.50 3.06 -10.91
CA ARG A 78 4.45 4.40 -10.31
C ARG A 78 4.32 5.45 -11.41
N HIS A 79 3.31 6.32 -11.31
CA HIS A 79 3.36 7.57 -12.04
C HIS A 79 4.08 8.59 -11.16
N ALA A 80 5.32 8.92 -11.50
CA ALA A 80 6.00 10.03 -10.85
C ALA A 80 5.21 11.30 -11.17
N LEU A 81 4.94 12.14 -10.16
CA LEU A 81 4.43 13.47 -10.41
C LEU A 81 5.51 14.26 -11.16
N PRO A 82 5.16 15.02 -12.22
CA PRO A 82 6.15 15.85 -12.90
C PRO A 82 6.85 16.79 -11.90
N GLY A 83 8.17 16.67 -11.76
CA GLY A 83 9.00 17.55 -10.93
C GLY A 83 9.56 16.98 -9.62
N THR A 84 9.45 15.67 -9.37
CA THR A 84 10.20 14.97 -8.29
C THR A 84 11.35 14.14 -8.84
#